data_AF-A0A1E5SHZ6-F1
#
_entry.id   AF-A0A1E5SHZ6-F1
#
_cell.length_a   1.000
_cell.length_b   1.000
_cell.length_c   1.000
_cell.angle_alpha   90.00
_cell.angle_beta   90.00
_cell.angle_gamma   90.00
#
_symmetry.space_group_name_H-M   'P 1'
#
loop_
_entity.id
_entity.type
_entity.pdbx_description
1 polymer ?
#
loop_
_entity_poly.entity_id
_entity_poly.type
_entity_poly.pdbx_seq_one_letter_code
_entity_poly.pdbx_strand_id
1 'polypeptide(L)'
;METKASFTWTLKAYEDQGNLFLKWHTDAPFRAQQGQIHVYKGNSFPSDPKKDTKAWTWDDKNNPWNTKLPWGTGWHCAWIAEKPSNGPYTYVVKIVTDKSMGPNVLKDIAIQDFA
;
A
#
# COMPACT_ATOMS: atom_id res chain seq x y z
N MET A 1 -6.79 -23.59 23.01
CA MET A 1 -7.28 -22.27 22.58
C MET A 1 -6.15 -21.64 21.80
N GLU A 2 -6.24 -21.58 20.47
CA GLU A 2 -5.27 -20.83 19.66
C GLU A 2 -5.51 -19.34 19.87
N THR A 3 -4.55 -18.65 20.47
CA THR A 3 -4.51 -17.19 20.45
C THR A 3 -4.15 -16.76 19.04
N LYS A 4 -5.15 -16.34 18.26
CA LYS A 4 -4.91 -15.66 16.98
C LYS A 4 -4.12 -14.39 17.26
N ALA A 5 -2.91 -14.31 16.73
CA ALA A 5 -2.10 -13.10 16.80
C ALA A 5 -2.54 -12.16 15.66
N SER A 6 -3.03 -10.98 16.00
CA SER A 6 -3.40 -9.96 15.02
C SER A 6 -2.24 -9.00 14.80
N PHE A 7 -1.95 -8.71 13.54
CA PHE A 7 -0.96 -7.72 13.13
C PHE A 7 -1.62 -6.62 12.31
N THR A 8 -1.06 -5.42 12.39
CA THR A 8 -1.54 -4.23 11.72
C THR A 8 -0.62 -3.90 10.55
N TRP A 9 -1.20 -3.74 9.37
CA TRP A 9 -0.50 -3.21 8.19
C TRP A 9 -1.14 -1.88 7.82
N THR A 10 -0.32 -0.84 7.69
CA THR A 10 -0.76 0.52 7.41
C THR A 10 -0.14 1.03 6.12
N LEU A 11 -0.96 1.70 5.30
CA LEU A 11 -0.53 2.41 4.10
C LEU A 11 -1.20 3.79 4.09
N LYS A 12 -0.39 4.81 3.87
CA LYS A 12 -0.78 6.21 3.83
C LYS A 12 -0.40 6.79 2.48
N ALA A 13 -1.33 7.49 1.84
CA ALA A 13 -1.06 8.33 0.68
C ALA A 13 -1.26 9.79 1.07
N TYR A 14 -0.35 10.66 0.64
CA TYR A 14 -0.43 12.09 0.91
C TYR A 14 0.24 12.90 -0.20
N GLU A 15 -0.10 14.17 -0.24
CA GLU A 15 0.53 15.17 -1.11
C GLU A 15 1.74 15.79 -0.41
N ASP A 16 2.86 15.87 -1.11
CA ASP A 16 4.00 16.70 -0.73
C ASP A 16 4.66 17.28 -1.98
N GLN A 17 4.79 18.61 -2.01
CA GLN A 17 5.37 19.38 -3.12
C GLN A 17 4.77 19.03 -4.50
N GLY A 18 3.45 18.86 -4.58
CA GLY A 18 2.70 18.50 -5.79
C GLY A 18 2.78 17.02 -6.18
N ASN A 19 3.52 16.21 -5.44
CA ASN A 19 3.73 14.79 -5.75
C ASN A 19 2.95 13.88 -4.81
N LEU A 20 2.60 12.69 -5.31
CA LEU A 20 2.07 11.60 -4.53
C LEU A 20 3.19 10.91 -3.76
N PHE A 21 3.07 10.96 -2.44
CA PHE A 21 3.92 10.21 -1.53
C PHE A 21 3.16 9.04 -0.89
N LEU A 22 3.89 7.95 -0.65
CA LEU A 22 3.38 6.79 0.08
C LEU A 22 4.25 6.51 1.30
N LYS A 23 3.61 6.24 2.44
CA LYS A 23 4.26 5.82 3.68
C LYS A 23 3.56 4.60 4.23
N TRP A 24 4.31 3.64 4.73
CA TRP A 24 3.74 2.40 5.26
C TRP A 24 4.43 1.96 6.55
N HIS A 25 3.74 1.12 7.31
CA HIS A 25 4.26 0.56 8.56
C HIS A 25 3.50 -0.72 8.91
N THR A 26 4.19 -1.67 9.53
CA THR A 26 3.59 -2.89 10.09
C THR A 26 4.17 -3.15 11.48
N ASP A 27 3.35 -3.70 12.38
CA ASP A 27 3.77 -4.22 13.68
C ASP A 27 4.07 -5.73 13.64
N ALA A 28 3.91 -6.37 12.48
CA ALA A 28 4.17 -7.79 12.31
C ALA A 28 5.65 -8.08 12.63
N PRO A 29 5.95 -9.12 13.44
CA PRO A 29 7.32 -9.51 13.77
C PRO A 29 8.04 -10.17 12.59
N PHE A 30 7.37 -10.29 11.44
CA PHE A 30 7.88 -10.83 10.19
C PHE A 30 7.63 -9.82 9.06
N ARG A 31 8.44 -9.92 8.01
CA ARG A 31 8.23 -9.14 6.78
C ARG A 31 7.23 -9.85 5.88
N ALA A 32 6.51 -9.07 5.09
CA ALA A 32 5.75 -9.62 3.97
C ALA A 32 6.72 -10.31 3.01
N GLN A 33 6.36 -11.50 2.56
CA GLN A 33 7.17 -12.21 1.58
C GLN A 33 7.11 -11.43 0.25
N GLN A 34 8.28 -10.99 -0.23
CA GLN A 34 8.42 -10.17 -1.45
C GLN A 34 7.47 -8.96 -1.47
N GLY A 35 7.33 -8.26 -0.34
CA GLY A 35 6.40 -7.15 -0.22
C GLY A 35 6.73 -5.98 -1.14
N GLN A 36 5.71 -5.43 -1.81
CA GLN A 36 5.84 -4.35 -2.77
C GLN A 36 4.75 -3.30 -2.56
N ILE A 37 5.10 -2.05 -2.82
CA ILE A 37 4.18 -0.91 -2.81
C ILE A 37 3.92 -0.48 -4.25
N HIS A 38 2.65 -0.43 -4.65
CA HIS A 38 2.23 -0.16 -6.02
C HIS A 38 1.26 1.02 -6.11
N VAL A 39 1.33 1.73 -7.23
CA VAL A 39 0.37 2.77 -7.63
C VAL A 39 -0.24 2.39 -8.97
N TYR A 40 -1.57 2.46 -9.08
CA TYR A 40 -2.34 2.22 -10.30
C TYR A 40 -3.24 3.41 -10.62
N LYS A 41 -3.64 3.51 -11.89
CA LYS A 41 -4.67 4.43 -12.37
C LYS A 41 -5.79 3.65 -13.05
N GLY A 42 -7.03 3.91 -12.67
CA GLY A 42 -8.21 3.23 -13.20
C GLY A 42 -9.41 3.43 -12.30
N ASN A 43 -10.49 2.68 -12.57
CA ASN A 43 -11.72 2.70 -11.77
C ASN A 43 -11.72 1.65 -10.64
N SER A 44 -10.77 0.72 -10.66
CA SER A 44 -10.63 -0.36 -9.67
C SER A 44 -9.19 -0.83 -9.58
N PHE A 45 -8.86 -1.56 -8.51
CA PHE A 45 -7.62 -2.32 -8.42
C PHE A 45 -7.58 -3.43 -9.48
N PRO A 46 -6.43 -3.69 -10.14
CA PRO A 46 -6.26 -4.85 -11.00
C PRO A 46 -6.56 -6.18 -10.30
N SER A 47 -7.00 -7.20 -11.06
CA SER A 47 -7.18 -8.55 -10.51
C SER A 47 -5.83 -9.24 -10.25
N ASP A 48 -4.84 -8.98 -11.10
CA ASP A 48 -3.43 -9.33 -10.90
C ASP A 48 -2.70 -8.13 -10.29
N PRO A 49 -2.25 -8.19 -9.03
CA PRO A 49 -1.68 -7.03 -8.35
C PRO A 49 -0.40 -6.47 -8.98
N LYS A 50 0.27 -7.23 -9.85
CA LYS A 50 1.49 -6.76 -10.53
C LYS A 50 1.23 -6.11 -11.89
N LYS A 51 -0.01 -6.15 -12.41
CA LYS A 51 -0.36 -5.54 -13.70
C LYS A 51 -0.75 -4.07 -13.57
N ASP A 52 -0.68 -3.35 -14.70
CA ASP A 52 -1.14 -1.96 -14.86
C ASP A 52 -0.57 -0.93 -13.87
N THR A 53 0.57 -1.27 -13.29
CA THR A 53 1.31 -0.45 -12.34
C THR A 53 1.88 0.79 -13.03
N LYS A 54 1.66 1.96 -12.44
CA LYS A 54 2.26 3.23 -12.87
C LYS A 54 3.58 3.50 -12.20
N ALA A 55 3.71 3.11 -10.94
CA ALA A 55 4.95 3.14 -10.19
C ALA A 55 4.92 2.02 -9.14
N TRP A 56 6.07 1.42 -8.84
CA TRP A 56 6.21 0.53 -7.69
C TRP A 56 7.58 0.63 -7.02
N THR A 57 7.66 0.19 -5.78
CA THR A 57 8.92 0.01 -5.04
C THR A 57 8.82 -1.18 -4.08
N TRP A 58 9.95 -1.70 -3.62
CA TRP A 58 9.97 -2.73 -2.58
C TRP A 58 9.59 -2.13 -1.23
N ASP A 59 8.87 -2.88 -0.40
CA ASP A 59 8.40 -2.39 0.90
C ASP A 59 9.54 -2.20 1.93
N ASP A 60 10.74 -2.71 1.65
CA ASP A 60 11.96 -2.49 2.42
C ASP A 60 12.79 -1.29 1.92
N LYS A 61 12.29 -0.53 0.92
CA LYS A 61 12.97 0.63 0.33
C LYS A 61 12.10 1.88 0.40
N ASN A 62 12.76 3.04 0.32
CA ASN A 62 12.13 4.33 0.02
C ASN A 62 10.90 4.64 0.89
N ASN A 63 10.96 4.51 2.22
CA ASN A 63 9.83 4.85 3.10
C ASN A 63 10.16 6.10 3.94
N PRO A 64 9.47 7.24 3.76
CA PRO A 64 8.39 7.50 2.81
C PRO A 64 8.88 7.58 1.36
N TRP A 65 8.00 7.22 0.43
CA TRP A 65 8.31 7.11 -1.00
C TRP A 65 7.72 8.27 -1.78
N ASN A 66 8.57 9.07 -2.43
CA ASN A 66 8.12 9.95 -3.51
C ASN A 66 7.93 9.14 -4.79
N THR A 67 6.69 8.95 -5.22
CA THR A 67 6.36 8.17 -6.43
C THR A 67 6.73 8.91 -7.74
N LYS A 68 7.05 10.21 -7.65
CA LYS A 68 7.22 11.14 -8.77
C LYS A 68 5.97 11.33 -9.64
N LEU A 69 4.84 10.73 -9.25
CA LEU A 69 3.56 10.97 -9.88
C LEU A 69 2.95 12.23 -9.28
N PRO A 70 2.24 13.05 -10.07
CA PRO A 70 1.53 14.20 -9.53
C PRO A 70 0.43 13.74 -8.58
N TRP A 71 0.26 14.47 -7.48
CA TRP A 71 -0.86 14.25 -6.56
C TRP A 71 -2.20 14.44 -7.29
N GLY A 72 -3.19 13.65 -6.89
CA GLY A 72 -4.55 13.73 -7.39
C GLY A 72 -5.45 12.69 -6.76
N THR A 73 -6.76 12.79 -7.01
CA THR A 73 -7.74 11.79 -6.55
C THR A 73 -7.84 10.60 -7.51
N GLY A 74 -8.26 9.45 -6.99
CA GLY A 74 -8.45 8.22 -7.76
C GLY A 74 -7.16 7.48 -8.12
N TRP A 75 -6.04 7.81 -7.46
CA TRP A 75 -4.89 6.93 -7.44
C TRP A 75 -5.23 5.74 -6.56
N HIS A 76 -5.03 4.54 -7.10
CA HIS A 76 -5.19 3.30 -6.35
C HIS A 76 -3.80 2.92 -5.86
N CYS A 77 -3.58 2.90 -4.55
CA CYS A 77 -2.29 2.57 -3.95
C CYS A 77 -2.45 1.29 -3.12
N ALA A 78 -1.48 0.39 -3.22
CA ALA A 78 -1.53 -0.88 -2.54
C ALA A 78 -0.20 -1.31 -1.97
N TRP A 79 -0.27 -2.02 -0.85
CA TRP A 79 0.79 -2.92 -0.40
C TRP A 79 0.40 -4.32 -0.82
N ILE A 80 1.23 -4.98 -1.61
CA ILE A 80 1.03 -6.34 -2.08
C ILE A 80 2.14 -7.24 -1.53
N ALA A 81 1.82 -8.51 -1.35
CA ALA A 81 2.78 -9.52 -0.90
C ALA A 81 2.56 -10.83 -1.65
N GLU A 82 3.61 -11.61 -1.79
CA GLU A 82 3.54 -12.96 -2.33
C GLU A 82 2.98 -13.91 -1.27
N LYS A 83 1.99 -14.73 -1.64
CA LYS A 83 1.46 -15.75 -0.71
C LYS A 83 2.52 -16.84 -0.49
N PRO A 84 2.74 -17.32 0.75
CA PRO A 84 3.45 -18.59 0.97
C PRO A 84 2.70 -19.71 0.24
N SER A 85 3.31 -20.65 -0.49
CA SER A 85 4.72 -20.90 -0.81
C SER A 85 5.09 -20.39 -2.23
N ASN A 86 5.46 -19.11 -2.37
CA ASN A 86 5.70 -18.45 -3.66
C ASN A 86 4.48 -18.51 -4.62
N GLY A 87 3.28 -18.34 -4.06
CA GLY A 87 2.02 -18.29 -4.79
C GLY A 87 1.78 -16.92 -5.46
N PRO A 88 0.58 -16.67 -6.02
CA PRO A 88 0.28 -15.39 -6.63
C PRO A 88 0.34 -14.26 -5.60
N TYR A 89 0.72 -13.07 -6.07
CA TYR A 89 0.68 -11.87 -5.25
C TYR A 89 -0.76 -11.57 -4.84
N THR A 90 -0.91 -11.00 -3.64
CA THR A 90 -2.19 -10.61 -3.09
C THR A 90 -2.09 -9.22 -2.47
N TYR A 91 -3.24 -8.58 -2.32
CA TYR A 91 -3.35 -7.27 -1.70
C TYR A 91 -3.39 -7.42 -0.19
N VAL A 92 -2.42 -6.80 0.49
CA VAL A 92 -2.38 -6.69 1.96
C VAL A 92 -3.16 -5.44 2.39
N VAL A 93 -2.86 -4.30 1.77
CA VAL A 93 -3.54 -3.02 2.03
C VAL A 93 -3.94 -2.39 0.71
N LYS A 94 -5.13 -1.78 0.67
CA LYS A 94 -5.67 -1.04 -0.47
C LYS A 94 -6.15 0.32 0.00
N ILE A 95 -5.70 1.38 -0.68
CA ILE A 95 -6.18 2.74 -0.45
C ILE A 95 -6.47 3.41 -1.79
N VAL A 96 -7.50 4.26 -1.84
CA VAL A 96 -7.78 5.10 -3.01
C VAL A 96 -7.66 6.55 -2.56
N THR A 97 -6.84 7.34 -3.24
CA THR A 97 -6.68 8.74 -2.90
C THR A 97 -7.99 9.50 -3.12
N ASP A 98 -8.39 10.28 -2.13
CA ASP A 98 -9.58 11.10 -2.18
C ASP A 98 -9.27 12.56 -1.80
N LYS A 99 -10.25 13.45 -1.95
CA LYS A 99 -10.07 14.89 -1.67
C LYS A 99 -9.73 15.19 -0.21
N SER A 100 -10.06 14.28 0.70
CA SER A 100 -9.78 14.40 2.13
C SER A 100 -8.43 13.82 2.56
N MET A 101 -7.59 13.39 1.61
CA MET A 101 -6.17 13.04 1.82
C MET A 101 -5.21 14.10 1.25
N GLY A 102 -5.77 15.24 0.79
CA GLY A 102 -5.04 16.31 0.11
C GLY A 102 -4.03 17.06 1.00
N PRO A 103 -3.49 18.19 0.52
CA PRO A 103 -2.42 18.93 1.21
C PRO A 103 -2.82 19.15 2.68
N ASN A 104 -2.03 18.57 3.60
CA ASN A 104 -2.21 18.60 5.05
C ASN A 104 -3.14 17.56 5.71
N VAL A 105 -3.60 16.49 5.03
CA VAL A 105 -4.37 15.42 5.69
C VAL A 105 -3.72 14.05 5.51
N LEU A 106 -3.04 13.58 6.56
CA LEU A 106 -2.61 12.19 6.69
C LEU A 106 -3.84 11.33 7.03
N LYS A 107 -4.32 10.52 6.08
CA LYS A 107 -5.25 9.43 6.40
C LYS A 107 -4.50 8.13 6.55
N ASP A 108 -4.68 7.54 7.71
CA ASP A 108 -4.12 6.24 8.06
C ASP A 108 -5.20 5.19 7.80
N ILE A 109 -4.94 4.30 6.84
CA ILE A 109 -5.75 3.09 6.73
C ILE A 109 -4.93 1.97 7.34
N ALA A 110 -5.40 1.51 8.50
CA ALA A 110 -4.96 0.30 9.15
C ALA A 110 -5.93 -0.82 8.79
N ILE A 111 -5.41 -1.93 8.28
CA ILE A 111 -6.17 -3.17 8.19
C ILE A 111 -5.61 -4.09 9.27
N GLN A 112 -6.47 -4.42 10.23
CA GLN A 112 -6.25 -5.44 11.25
C GLN A 112 -6.89 -6.72 10.70
N ASP A 113 -6.08 -7.71 10.34
CA ASP A 113 -6.50 -9.13 10.31
C ASP A 113 -5.42 -10.01 9.67
N PHE A 114 -4.84 -10.89 10.48
CA PHE A 114 -4.42 -12.23 10.04
C PHE A 114 -4.65 -13.22 11.19
N ALA A 115 -5.14 -14.40 10.85
CA ALA A 115 -5.34 -15.57 11.69
C ALA A 115 -4.60 -16.75 11.06
#